data_AF-A0A670ZQU1-F1
#
_entry.id   AF-A0A670ZQU1-F1
#
_cell.length_a   1.000
_cell.length_b   1.000
_cell.length_c   1.000
_cell.angle_alpha   90.00
_cell.angle_beta   90.00
_cell.angle_gamma   90.00
#
_symmetry.space_group_name_H-M   'P 1'
#
loop_
_entity.id
_entity.type
_entity.pdbx_description
1 polymer ?
#
loop_
_entity_poly.entity_id
_entity_poly.type
_entity_poly.pdbx_seq_one_letter_code
_entity_poly.pdbx_strand_id
1 'polypeptide(L)'
;MLEQDIAGVEKSLEEFLNLKHRLTSLTEAALLDYYVSGFWWAKGSEFSSVQIGGFLTLLNLLLDNLETYHMSLEENIQELASAMAGIGLSNSEISGGFEFFTVDQAKAIINYVKSSLFQHYTLYKYLFHSPREELVIGDELKATFMSKIIKWTIVMPVSFGI
;
A
#
# COMPACT_ATOMS: atom_id res chain seq x y z
N MET A 1 -6.69 -25.78 2.62
CA MET A 1 -5.97 -24.72 1.90
C MET A 1 -7.01 -24.00 1.04
N LEU A 2 -7.62 -22.94 1.56
CA LEU A 2 -8.59 -22.16 0.77
C LEU A 2 -7.81 -21.49 -0.35
N GLU A 3 -8.04 -21.92 -1.59
CA GLU A 3 -7.70 -21.13 -2.77
C GLU A 3 -8.27 -19.74 -2.55
N GLN A 4 -7.39 -18.74 -2.40
CA GLN A 4 -7.82 -17.36 -2.40
C GLN A 4 -8.27 -17.06 -3.83
N ASP A 5 -9.57 -17.17 -4.09
CA ASP A 5 -10.13 -16.74 -5.36
C ASP A 5 -9.97 -15.22 -5.50
N ILE A 6 -9.75 -14.75 -6.72
CA ILE A 6 -9.52 -13.34 -7.08
C ILE A 6 -10.63 -12.47 -6.49
N ALA A 7 -11.88 -12.93 -6.59
CA ALA A 7 -13.05 -12.23 -6.05
C ALA A 7 -13.00 -12.07 -4.51
N GLY A 8 -12.42 -13.04 -3.79
CA GLY A 8 -12.30 -12.98 -2.34
C GLY A 8 -11.27 -11.96 -1.86
N VAL A 9 -10.14 -11.86 -2.57
CA VAL A 9 -9.09 -10.86 -2.29
C VAL A 9 -9.59 -9.46 -2.60
N GLU A 10 -10.21 -9.27 -3.76
CA GLU A 10 -10.76 -7.99 -4.18
C GLU A 10 -11.78 -7.46 -3.16
N LYS A 11 -12.75 -8.30 -2.76
CA LYS A 11 -13.74 -7.92 -1.76
C LYS A 11 -13.11 -7.58 -0.40
N SER A 12 -12.11 -8.35 0.03
CA SER A 12 -11.43 -8.11 1.31
C SER A 12 -10.68 -6.76 1.31
N LEU A 13 -10.03 -6.42 0.19
CA LEU A 13 -9.33 -5.15 0.03
C LEU A 13 -10.30 -3.97 -0.09
N GLU A 14 -11.42 -4.13 -0.82
CA GLU A 14 -12.49 -3.13 -0.92
C GLU A 14 -13.05 -2.77 0.48
N GLU A 15 -13.36 -3.78 1.29
CA GLU A 15 -13.85 -3.60 2.67
C GLU A 15 -12.78 -2.97 3.59
N PHE A 16 -11.53 -3.40 3.46
CA PHE A 16 -10.42 -2.90 4.27
C PHE A 16 -10.18 -1.40 4.03
N LEU A 17 -10.06 -1.03 2.75
CA LEU A 17 -9.87 0.33 2.25
C LEU A 17 -11.14 1.20 2.44
N ASN A 18 -12.28 0.60 2.78
CA ASN A 18 -13.56 1.28 2.98
C ASN A 18 -14.02 2.05 1.72
N LEU A 19 -13.85 1.43 0.56
CA LEU A 19 -14.30 1.95 -0.73
C LEU A 19 -15.81 1.68 -0.87
N LYS A 20 -16.62 2.74 -1.04
CA LYS A 20 -18.09 2.64 -1.04
C LYS A 20 -18.71 2.92 -2.41
N HIS A 21 -17.93 3.48 -3.31
CA HIS A 21 -18.33 4.05 -4.58
C HIS A 21 -17.50 3.49 -5.74
N ARG A 22 -16.86 2.31 -5.59
CA ARG A 22 -16.04 1.67 -6.65
C ARG A 22 -16.67 1.70 -8.04
N LEU A 23 -17.97 1.41 -8.17
CA LEU A 23 -18.65 1.36 -9.48
C LEU A 23 -18.92 2.74 -10.10
N THR A 24 -18.77 3.81 -9.31
CA THR A 24 -19.12 5.19 -9.69
C THR A 24 -17.97 6.19 -9.52
N SER A 25 -16.92 5.83 -8.78
CA SER A 25 -15.69 6.62 -8.59
C SER A 25 -14.54 5.95 -9.30
N LEU A 26 -13.99 6.64 -10.30
CA LEU A 26 -12.79 6.18 -11.00
C LEU A 26 -11.59 6.08 -10.04
N THR A 27 -11.53 6.99 -9.05
CA THR A 27 -10.50 7.03 -8.02
C THR A 27 -10.51 5.76 -7.18
N GLU A 28 -11.67 5.41 -6.61
CA GLU A 28 -11.79 4.18 -5.81
C GLU A 28 -11.54 2.91 -6.64
N ALA A 29 -12.01 2.88 -7.90
CA ALA A 29 -11.77 1.73 -8.79
C ALA A 29 -10.28 1.53 -9.07
N ALA A 30 -9.56 2.60 -9.41
CA ALA A 30 -8.12 2.54 -9.69
C ALA A 30 -7.30 2.22 -8.43
N LEU A 31 -7.69 2.72 -7.25
CA LEU A 31 -7.09 2.35 -5.98
C LEU A 31 -7.23 0.85 -5.72
N LEU A 32 -8.44 0.30 -5.85
CA LEU A 32 -8.66 -1.13 -5.64
C LEU A 32 -7.83 -1.99 -6.58
N ASP A 33 -7.81 -1.64 -7.88
CA ASP A 33 -7.01 -2.34 -8.89
C ASP A 33 -5.52 -2.33 -8.55
N TYR A 34 -5.02 -1.19 -8.06
CA TYR A 34 -3.63 -1.04 -7.64
C TYR A 34 -3.28 -1.92 -6.44
N TYR A 35 -4.13 -1.96 -5.41
CA TYR A 35 -3.91 -2.79 -4.22
C TYR A 35 -4.06 -4.29 -4.51
N VAL A 36 -5.03 -4.67 -5.34
CA VAL A 36 -5.22 -6.07 -5.78
C VAL A 36 -4.00 -6.53 -6.58
N SER A 37 -3.53 -5.72 -7.54
CA SER A 37 -2.32 -5.99 -8.32
C SER A 37 -1.09 -6.12 -7.42
N GLY A 38 -0.94 -5.23 -6.44
CA GLY A 38 0.16 -5.28 -5.47
C GLY A 38 0.12 -6.55 -4.62
N PHE A 39 -1.05 -6.91 -4.12
CA PHE A 39 -1.22 -8.15 -3.34
C PHE A 39 -0.80 -9.37 -4.15
N TRP A 40 -1.28 -9.51 -5.39
CA TRP A 40 -0.95 -10.65 -6.25
C TRP A 40 0.51 -10.69 -6.64
N TRP A 41 1.12 -9.53 -6.91
CA TRP A 41 2.55 -9.44 -7.15
C TRP A 41 3.37 -9.91 -5.94
N ALA A 42 3.01 -9.48 -4.73
CA ALA A 42 3.70 -9.87 -3.50
C ALA A 42 3.51 -11.37 -3.21
N LYS A 43 2.31 -11.92 -3.45
CA LYS A 43 2.03 -13.36 -3.36
C LYS A 43 2.86 -14.16 -4.37
N GLY A 44 2.93 -13.72 -5.63
CA GLY A 44 3.75 -14.34 -6.67
C GLY A 44 5.25 -14.24 -6.41
N SER A 45 5.67 -13.25 -5.61
CA SER A 45 7.04 -13.07 -5.13
C SER A 45 7.35 -13.85 -3.85
N GLU A 46 6.44 -14.73 -3.43
CA GLU A 46 6.57 -15.62 -2.24
C GLU A 46 6.76 -14.86 -0.91
N PHE A 47 6.20 -13.65 -0.80
CA PHE A 47 6.27 -12.90 0.46
C PHE A 47 5.43 -13.59 1.54
N SER A 48 5.95 -13.63 2.77
CA SER A 48 5.17 -14.05 3.94
C SER A 48 4.00 -13.10 4.20
N SER A 49 3.00 -13.52 4.99
CA SER A 49 1.86 -12.65 5.33
C SER A 49 2.29 -11.32 5.97
N VAL A 50 3.33 -11.34 6.81
CA VAL A 50 3.91 -10.13 7.43
C VAL A 50 4.54 -9.24 6.37
N GLN A 51 5.30 -9.82 5.44
CA GLN A 51 5.91 -9.10 4.32
C GLN A 51 4.87 -8.50 3.38
N ILE A 52 3.78 -9.21 3.08
CA ILE A 52 2.67 -8.67 2.28
C ILE A 52 2.03 -7.47 3.00
N GLY A 53 1.77 -7.59 4.30
CA GLY A 53 1.24 -6.46 5.10
C GLY A 53 2.16 -5.25 5.09
N GLY A 54 3.47 -5.48 5.28
CA GLY A 54 4.49 -4.45 5.15
C GLY A 54 4.47 -3.78 3.78
N PHE A 55 4.49 -4.58 2.72
CA PHE A 55 4.47 -4.07 1.36
C PHE A 55 3.21 -3.23 1.06
N LEU A 56 2.02 -3.69 1.45
CA LEU A 56 0.78 -2.92 1.27
C LEU A 56 0.78 -1.63 2.09
N THR A 57 1.39 -1.64 3.28
CA THR A 57 1.59 -0.43 4.10
C THR A 57 2.49 0.57 3.39
N LEU A 58 3.56 0.10 2.75
CA LEU A 58 4.44 0.94 1.94
C LEU A 58 3.69 1.52 0.73
N LEU A 59 2.89 0.72 0.02
CA LEU A 59 2.07 1.22 -1.08
C LEU A 59 1.11 2.34 -0.62
N ASN A 60 0.49 2.16 0.54
CA ASN A 60 -0.40 3.17 1.12
C ASN A 60 0.34 4.45 1.48
N LEU A 61 1.53 4.35 2.09
CA LEU A 61 2.35 5.52 2.39
C LEU A 61 2.60 6.36 1.14
N LEU A 62 3.02 5.72 0.05
CA LEU A 62 3.35 6.44 -1.19
C LEU A 62 2.12 7.03 -1.88
N LEU A 63 0.96 6.38 -1.80
CA LEU A 63 -0.29 6.93 -2.31
C LEU A 63 -0.80 8.09 -1.46
N ASP A 64 -0.74 8.00 -0.12
CA ASP A 64 -1.15 9.07 0.80
C ASP A 64 -0.25 10.32 0.65
N ASN A 65 1.04 10.13 0.41
CA ASN A 65 1.97 11.21 0.03
C ASN A 65 1.47 12.01 -1.17
N LEU A 66 0.86 11.33 -2.14
CA LEU A 66 0.29 11.99 -3.30
C LEU A 66 -1.07 12.59 -2.98
N GLU A 67 -2.01 11.81 -2.45
CA GLU A 67 -3.40 12.22 -2.18
C GLU A 67 -3.48 13.37 -1.19
N THR A 68 -2.91 13.21 0.00
CA THR A 68 -3.07 14.12 1.14
C THR A 68 -2.05 15.26 1.12
N TYR A 69 -0.80 14.95 0.80
CA TYR A 69 0.31 15.91 0.95
C TYR A 69 0.73 16.56 -0.38
N HIS A 70 0.12 16.16 -1.49
CA HIS A 70 0.43 16.66 -2.83
C HIS A 70 1.92 16.58 -3.21
N MET A 71 2.66 15.63 -2.64
CA MET A 71 4.09 15.51 -2.84
C MET A 71 4.42 15.33 -4.32
N SER A 72 5.48 16.00 -4.75
CA SER A 72 6.10 15.75 -6.05
C SER A 72 6.68 14.33 -6.11
N LEU A 73 6.96 13.86 -7.33
CA LEU A 73 7.58 12.56 -7.53
C LEU A 73 8.93 12.46 -6.80
N GLU A 74 9.72 13.54 -6.81
CA GLU A 74 11.02 13.60 -6.15
C GLU A 74 10.89 13.45 -4.63
N GLU A 75 9.97 14.20 -4.00
CA GLU A 75 9.72 14.11 -2.56
C GLU A 75 9.25 12.70 -2.16
N ASN A 76 8.37 12.08 -2.96
CA ASN A 76 7.85 10.76 -2.65
C ASN A 76 8.90 9.64 -2.87
N ILE A 77 9.82 9.82 -3.81
CA ILE A 77 11.01 8.96 -3.95
C ILE A 77 11.90 9.08 -2.71
N GLN A 78 12.05 10.29 -2.16
CA GLN A 78 12.84 10.52 -0.96
C GLN A 78 12.20 9.88 0.29
N GLU A 79 10.87 9.94 0.41
CA GLU A 79 10.12 9.22 1.44
C GLU A 79 10.29 7.70 1.32
N LEU A 80 10.22 7.15 0.10
CA LEU A 80 10.50 5.74 -0.15
C LEU A 80 11.92 5.36 0.30
N ALA A 81 12.92 6.18 -0.07
CA ALA A 81 14.31 5.95 0.30
C ALA A 81 14.50 5.98 1.84
N SER A 82 13.82 6.90 2.52
CA SER A 82 13.84 7.03 3.98
C SER A 82 13.16 5.85 4.67
N ALA A 83 11.99 5.43 4.18
CA ALA A 83 11.25 4.28 4.71
C ALA A 83 12.05 2.97 4.58
N MET A 84 12.78 2.80 3.48
CA MET A 84 13.62 1.62 3.24
C MET A 84 15.05 1.76 3.76
N ALA A 85 15.40 2.90 4.39
CA ALA A 85 16.67 3.03 5.07
C ALA A 85 16.72 2.03 6.23
N GLY A 86 17.83 1.28 6.34
CA GLY A 86 18.02 0.27 7.38
C GLY A 86 17.70 -1.17 6.98
N ILE A 87 17.16 -1.42 5.77
CA ILE A 87 16.96 -2.79 5.29
C ILE A 87 18.30 -3.56 5.24
N GLY A 88 18.35 -4.70 5.93
CA GLY A 88 19.55 -5.55 6.04
C GLY A 88 20.52 -5.18 7.16
N LEU A 89 20.21 -4.16 7.98
CA LEU A 89 20.99 -3.79 9.16
C LEU A 89 20.23 -4.19 10.43
N SER A 90 20.65 -5.28 11.08
CA SER A 90 19.94 -5.88 12.21
C SER A 90 19.98 -5.09 13.54
N ASN A 91 20.52 -3.85 13.57
CA ASN A 91 20.71 -3.05 14.79
C ASN A 91 20.73 -1.53 14.52
N SER A 92 19.92 -1.02 13.59
CA SER A 92 19.87 0.41 13.28
C SER A 92 18.73 1.09 14.05
N GLU A 93 19.01 2.11 14.86
CA GLU A 93 17.99 3.05 15.39
C GLU A 93 17.25 3.79 14.26
N ILE A 94 17.76 3.71 13.03
CA ILE A 94 17.27 4.34 11.79
C ILE A 94 16.54 3.28 10.95
N SER A 95 15.49 2.70 11.52
CA SER A 95 14.70 1.67 10.86
C SER A 95 13.30 2.19 10.59
N GLY A 96 12.92 2.25 9.32
CA GLY A 96 11.57 2.63 8.89
C GLY A 96 10.51 1.55 9.11
N GLY A 97 10.82 0.48 9.87
CA GLY A 97 9.89 -0.61 10.17
C GLY A 97 9.78 -1.70 9.11
N PHE A 98 10.69 -1.73 8.11
CA PHE A 98 10.69 -2.68 6.99
C PHE A 98 11.87 -3.69 7.02
N GLU A 99 12.49 -3.88 8.18
CA GLU A 99 13.67 -4.75 8.37
C GLU A 99 13.45 -6.23 8.03
N PHE A 100 12.19 -6.67 7.98
CA PHE A 100 11.82 -8.04 7.63
C PHE A 100 11.92 -8.36 6.13
N PHE A 101 12.30 -7.39 5.29
CA PHE A 101 12.67 -7.65 3.90
C PHE A 101 14.17 -7.91 3.76
N THR A 102 14.52 -8.84 2.89
CA THR A 102 15.91 -8.98 2.43
C THR A 102 16.27 -7.86 1.45
N VAL A 103 17.57 -7.66 1.22
CA VAL A 103 18.06 -6.70 0.22
C VAL A 103 17.49 -6.96 -1.18
N ASP A 104 17.35 -8.22 -1.57
CA ASP A 104 16.81 -8.57 -2.89
C ASP A 104 15.29 -8.35 -2.97
N GLN A 105 14.55 -8.64 -1.89
CA GLN A 105 13.14 -8.28 -1.80
C GLN A 105 12.94 -6.75 -1.86
N ALA A 106 13.78 -5.97 -1.19
CA ALA A 106 13.72 -4.52 -1.25
C ALA A 106 13.98 -3.98 -2.67
N LYS A 107 14.96 -4.54 -3.40
CA LYS A 107 15.16 -4.21 -4.82
C LYS A 107 13.94 -4.56 -5.67
N ALA A 108 13.32 -5.71 -5.43
CA ALA A 108 12.11 -6.12 -6.13
C ALA A 108 10.95 -5.15 -5.87
N ILE A 109 10.77 -4.72 -4.61
CA ILE A 109 9.77 -3.71 -4.21
C ILE A 109 10.03 -2.37 -4.89
N ILE A 110 11.28 -1.87 -4.88
CA ILE A 110 11.66 -0.64 -5.57
C ILE A 110 11.30 -0.72 -7.06
N ASN A 111 11.62 -1.83 -7.71
CA ASN A 111 11.32 -2.02 -9.13
C ASN A 111 9.82 -2.07 -9.39
N TYR A 112 9.06 -2.77 -8.54
CA TYR A 112 7.60 -2.78 -8.63
C TYR A 112 7.04 -1.37 -8.54
N VAL A 113 7.32 -0.65 -7.44
CA VAL A 113 6.83 0.72 -7.18
C VAL A 113 7.21 1.67 -8.31
N LYS A 114 8.44 1.55 -8.83
CA LYS A 114 8.90 2.35 -9.98
C LYS A 114 8.00 2.15 -11.20
N SER A 115 7.69 0.90 -11.53
CA SER A 115 6.87 0.56 -12.71
C SER A 115 5.38 0.78 -12.51
N SER A 116 4.87 0.64 -11.28
CA SER A 116 3.44 0.62 -10.98
C SER A 116 2.88 2.00 -10.58
N LEU A 117 3.67 2.80 -9.85
CA LEU A 117 3.26 4.10 -9.32
C LEU A 117 4.05 5.24 -9.94
N PHE A 118 5.39 5.22 -9.83
CA PHE A 118 6.21 6.37 -10.22
C PHE A 118 6.20 6.63 -11.73
N GLN A 119 6.18 5.59 -12.56
CA GLN A 119 6.01 5.75 -14.01
C GLN A 119 4.65 6.38 -14.37
N HIS A 120 3.64 6.21 -13.52
CA HIS A 120 2.28 6.69 -13.73
C HIS A 120 1.92 7.86 -12.79
N TYR A 121 2.90 8.53 -12.19
CA TYR A 121 2.70 9.48 -11.10
C TYR A 121 1.75 10.62 -11.46
N THR A 122 1.88 11.17 -12.68
CA THR A 122 1.00 12.22 -13.19
C THR A 122 -0.46 11.75 -13.29
N LEU A 123 -0.70 10.49 -13.68
CA LEU A 123 -2.04 9.93 -13.77
C LEU A 123 -2.69 9.85 -12.37
N TYR A 124 -1.98 9.31 -11.38
CA TYR A 124 -2.48 9.27 -10.01
C TYR A 124 -2.68 10.67 -9.43
N LYS A 125 -1.82 11.64 -9.77
CA LYS A 125 -2.01 13.03 -9.35
C LYS A 125 -3.31 13.62 -9.91
N TYR A 126 -3.59 13.36 -11.20
CA TYR A 126 -4.85 13.77 -11.80
C TYR A 126 -6.05 13.02 -11.22
N LEU A 127 -5.89 11.76 -10.82
CA LEU A 127 -6.94 10.96 -10.21
C LEU A 127 -7.38 11.56 -8.87
N PHE A 128 -6.42 11.85 -7.98
CA PHE A 128 -6.71 12.41 -6.64
C PHE A 128 -7.15 13.86 -6.66
N HIS A 129 -6.63 14.67 -7.60
CA HIS A 129 -6.83 16.13 -7.60
C HIS A 129 -7.57 16.64 -8.83
N SER A 130 -8.33 15.77 -9.51
CA SER A 130 -9.16 16.22 -10.63
C SER A 130 -10.16 17.26 -10.12
N PRO A 131 -10.35 18.41 -10.81
CA PRO A 131 -11.28 19.46 -10.38
C PRO A 131 -12.75 19.04 -10.20
N ARG A 132 -13.08 17.78 -10.55
CA ARG A 132 -14.43 17.23 -10.47
C ARG A 132 -14.76 16.60 -9.10
N GLU A 133 -13.78 16.40 -8.20
CA GLU A 133 -13.98 15.68 -6.92
C GLU A 133 -13.43 16.38 -5.66
N GLU A 134 -13.09 17.68 -5.69
CA GLU A 134 -12.61 18.39 -4.48
C GLU A 134 -13.80 18.78 -3.56
N LEU A 135 -14.33 17.79 -2.84
CA LEU A 135 -15.13 17.98 -1.63
C LEU A 135 -14.25 17.67 -0.42
N VAL A 136 -13.88 18.73 0.29
CA VAL A 136 -13.08 18.78 1.51
C VAL A 136 -13.48 17.67 2.51
N ILE A 137 -12.60 16.72 2.77
CA ILE A 137 -12.71 15.82 3.95
C ILE A 137 -11.35 15.82 4.66
N GLY A 138 -11.31 16.45 5.84
CA GLY A 138 -10.12 16.64 6.65
C GLY A 138 -9.77 15.46 7.56
N ASP A 139 -8.47 15.32 7.83
CA ASP A 139 -7.71 14.78 8.98
C ASP A 139 -8.18 13.57 9.84
N GLU A 140 -9.40 13.01 9.70
CA GLU A 140 -9.89 11.91 10.55
C GLU A 140 -9.47 10.49 10.08
N LEU A 141 -8.89 10.32 8.90
CA LEU A 141 -8.60 9.00 8.32
C LEU A 141 -7.33 8.32 8.87
N LYS A 142 -6.31 9.09 9.29
CA LYS A 142 -4.98 8.55 9.64
C LYS A 142 -4.99 7.64 10.86
N ALA A 143 -5.72 8.02 11.92
CA ALA A 143 -5.81 7.23 13.15
C ALA A 143 -6.57 5.90 12.93
N THR A 144 -7.59 5.92 12.07
CA THR A 144 -8.45 4.77 11.78
C THR A 144 -7.73 3.72 10.95
N PHE A 145 -6.88 4.13 10.01
CA PHE A 145 -6.13 3.22 9.15
C PHE A 145 -5.01 2.48 9.91
N MET A 146 -4.22 3.18 10.72
CA MET A 146 -3.17 2.56 11.55
C MET A 146 -3.76 1.55 12.55
N SER A 147 -4.93 1.85 13.12
CA SER A 147 -5.67 0.92 13.97
C SER A 147 -6.12 -0.35 13.21
N LYS A 148 -6.54 -0.21 11.96
CA LYS A 148 -6.95 -1.33 11.10
C LYS A 148 -5.77 -2.21 10.67
N ILE A 149 -4.60 -1.63 10.35
CA ILE A 149 -3.38 -2.39 10.03
C ILE A 149 -2.94 -3.23 11.24
N ILE A 150 -2.90 -2.63 12.42
CA ILE A 150 -2.54 -3.34 13.66
C ILE A 150 -3.50 -4.52 13.89
N LYS A 151 -4.81 -4.31 13.68
CA LYS A 151 -5.79 -5.42 13.74
C LYS A 151 -5.55 -6.47 12.66
N TRP A 152 -5.21 -6.09 11.44
CA TRP A 152 -4.97 -7.04 10.34
C TRP A 152 -3.76 -7.94 10.63
N THR A 153 -2.66 -7.38 11.12
CA THR A 153 -1.44 -8.12 11.49
C THR A 153 -1.66 -9.07 12.67
N ILE A 154 -2.53 -8.72 13.61
CA ILE A 154 -2.77 -9.52 14.84
C ILE A 154 -3.87 -10.57 14.65
N VAL A 155 -4.94 -10.26 13.91
CA VAL A 155 -6.17 -11.07 13.87
C VAL A 155 -6.19 -12.07 12.71
N MET A 156 -5.59 -11.72 11.55
CA MET A 156 -5.53 -12.64 10.40
C MET A 156 -4.78 -13.97 10.67
N PRO A 157 -3.67 -14.02 11.43
CA PRO A 157 -3.00 -15.30 11.71
C PRO A 157 -3.87 -16.33 12.44
N VAL A 158 -4.92 -15.88 13.14
CA VAL A 158 -5.80 -16.73 13.95
C VAL A 158 -7.03 -17.18 13.17
N SER A 159 -7.49 -16.39 12.20
CA SER A 159 -8.64 -16.71 11.34
C SER A 159 -8.28 -17.51 10.09
N PHE A 160 -6.99 -17.56 9.73
CA PHE A 160 -6.43 -18.35 8.64
C PHE A 160 -5.50 -19.42 9.25
N GLY A 161 -6.13 -20.49 9.75
CA GLY A 161 -5.52 -21.50 10.62
C GLY A 161 -4.09 -21.94 10.28
N ILE A 162 -3.30 -22.02 11.36
CA ILE A 162 -2.16 -22.95 11.52
C ILE A 162 -2.66 -24.38 11.32
#